data_AF-A0A3B7MLM7-F1
#
_entry.id   AF-A0A3B7MLM7-F1
#
_cell.length_a   1.000
_cell.length_b   1.000
_cell.length_c   1.000
_cell.angle_alpha   90.00
_cell.angle_beta   90.00
_cell.angle_gamma   90.00
#
_symmetry.space_group_name_H-M   'P 1'
#
loop_
_entity.id
_entity.type
_entity.pdbx_description
1 polymer ?
#
loop_
_entity_poly.entity_id
_entity_poly.type
_entity_poly.pdbx_seq_one_letter_code
_entity_poly.pdbx_strand_id
1 'polypeptide(L)'
;MENNMIKRKAELILKFMRDGLTGIEQIELDNWVNDAGENRALFEKLIESGQLKQALADYAGNRYKTWEQIATLIAKEQHNSPASNPLN
;
A
#
# COMPACT_ATOMS: atom_id res chain seq x y z
N MET A 1 -7.61 -14.49 6.66
CA MET A 1 -7.84 -14.07 5.25
C MET A 1 -7.36 -12.63 4.99
N GLU A 2 -7.36 -11.72 5.96
CA GLU A 2 -6.81 -10.35 5.84
C GLU A 2 -5.39 -10.26 5.25
N ASN A 3 -4.54 -11.23 5.59
CA ASN A 3 -3.16 -11.24 5.15
C ASN A 3 -2.99 -11.30 3.62
N ASN A 4 -3.94 -11.85 2.86
CA ASN A 4 -3.83 -11.93 1.40
C ASN A 4 -4.19 -10.60 0.70
N MET A 5 -5.14 -9.84 1.26
CA MET A 5 -5.54 -8.55 0.68
C MET A 5 -4.47 -7.48 0.88
N ILE A 6 -3.84 -7.43 2.06
CA ILE A 6 -2.75 -6.48 2.35
C ILE A 6 -1.56 -6.74 1.41
N LYS A 7 -1.23 -8.01 1.20
CA LYS A 7 -0.18 -8.44 0.27
C LYS A 7 -0.46 -8.04 -1.16
N ARG A 8 -1.70 -8.20 -1.62
CA ARG A 8 -2.12 -7.78 -2.96
C ARG A 8 -2.03 -6.26 -3.14
N LYS A 9 -2.50 -5.48 -2.16
CA LYS A 9 -2.36 -4.02 -2.16
C LYS A 9 -0.89 -3.59 -2.21
N ALA A 10 -0.03 -4.22 -1.42
CA ALA A 10 1.41 -3.97 -1.44
C ALA A 10 2.04 -4.26 -2.81
N GLU A 11 1.64 -5.36 -3.47
CA GLU A 11 2.09 -5.68 -4.83
C GLU A 11 1.66 -4.63 -5.87
N LEU A 12 0.41 -4.18 -5.81
CA LEU A 12 -0.11 -3.17 -6.73
C LEU A 12 0.65 -1.84 -6.58
N ILE A 13 0.91 -1.39 -5.35
CA ILE A 13 1.69 -0.18 -5.08
C ILE A 13 3.14 -0.32 -5.59
N LEU A 14 3.77 -1.48 -5.35
CA LEU A 14 5.12 -1.75 -5.88
C LEU A 14 5.15 -1.72 -7.41
N LYS A 15 4.14 -2.30 -8.06
CA LYS A 15 4.03 -2.29 -9.53
C LYS A 15 3.76 -0.88 -10.06
N PHE A 16 2.92 -0.10 -9.39
CA PHE A 16 2.66 1.31 -9.72
C PHE A 16 3.96 2.11 -9.73
N MET A 17 4.74 2.03 -8.65
CA MET A 17 5.99 2.78 -8.52
C MET A 17 7.09 2.32 -9.49
N ARG A 18 6.93 1.16 -10.13
CA ARG A 18 7.84 0.62 -11.14
C ARG A 18 7.34 0.77 -12.57
N ASP A 19 6.21 1.46 -12.76
CA ASP A 19 5.55 1.61 -14.06
C ASP A 19 5.25 0.25 -14.73
N GLY A 20 4.89 -0.74 -13.89
CA GLY A 20 4.72 -2.15 -14.28
C GLY A 20 3.30 -2.69 -14.06
N LEU A 21 2.31 -1.81 -13.90
CA LEU A 21 0.91 -2.21 -13.77
C LEU A 21 0.33 -2.62 -15.11
N THR A 22 -0.46 -3.68 -15.10
CA THR A 22 -1.37 -3.99 -16.21
C THR A 22 -2.64 -3.15 -16.11
N GLY A 23 -3.40 -3.01 -17.19
CA GLY A 23 -4.66 -2.25 -17.18
C GLY A 23 -5.68 -2.74 -16.13
N ILE A 24 -5.73 -4.06 -15.89
CA ILE A 24 -6.60 -4.65 -14.86
C ILE A 24 -6.11 -4.25 -13.45
N GLU A 25 -4.80 -4.28 -13.24
CA GLU A 25 -4.20 -3.96 -11.95
C GLU A 25 -4.26 -2.46 -11.63
N GLN A 26 -4.21 -1.60 -12.65
CA GLN A 26 -4.47 -0.17 -12.50
C GLN A 26 -5.90 0.05 -12.00
N ILE A 27 -6.89 -0.59 -12.61
CA ILE A 27 -8.29 -0.50 -12.17
C ILE A 27 -8.45 -1.03 -10.73
N GLU A 28 -7.79 -2.13 -10.38
CA GLU A 28 -7.81 -2.68 -9.01
C GLU A 28 -7.22 -1.70 -8.00
N LEU A 29 -6.08 -1.07 -8.32
CA LEU A 29 -5.45 -0.04 -7.47
C LEU A 29 -6.34 1.19 -7.35
N ASP A 30 -6.88 1.70 -8.45
CA ASP A 30 -7.76 2.87 -8.48
C ASP A 30 -9.04 2.62 -7.68
N ASN A 31 -9.63 1.44 -7.80
CA ASN A 31 -10.79 1.07 -6.99
C ASN A 31 -10.47 1.11 -5.50
N TRP A 32 -9.34 0.53 -5.07
CA TRP A 32 -8.94 0.57 -3.67
C TRP A 32 -8.63 1.98 -3.17
N VAL A 33 -7.92 2.79 -3.96
CA VAL A 33 -7.58 4.18 -3.64
C VAL A 33 -8.84 5.04 -3.49
N ASN A 34 -9.85 4.82 -4.34
CA ASN A 34 -11.10 5.58 -4.33
C ASN A 34 -12.17 5.02 -3.37
N ASP A 35 -11.99 3.80 -2.84
CA ASP A 35 -12.93 3.15 -1.91
C ASP A 35 -13.11 3.93 -0.61
N ALA A 36 -12.02 4.52 -0.08
CA ALA A 36 -12.05 5.33 1.14
C ALA A 36 -10.98 6.42 1.12
N GLY A 37 -11.29 7.60 1.69
CA GLY A 37 -10.33 8.72 1.77
C GLY A 37 -9.04 8.37 2.51
N GLU A 38 -9.11 7.46 3.50
CA GLU A 38 -7.95 6.93 4.22
C GLU A 38 -7.03 6.09 3.32
N ASN A 39 -7.57 5.33 2.37
CA ASN A 39 -6.78 4.54 1.42
C ASN A 39 -6.01 5.46 0.46
N ARG A 40 -6.64 6.56 0.02
CA ARG A 40 -5.98 7.58 -0.79
C ARG A 40 -4.86 8.28 -0.04
N ALA A 41 -5.11 8.75 1.17
CA ALA A 41 -4.07 9.39 1.98
C ALA A 41 -2.91 8.43 2.29
N LEU A 42 -3.20 7.15 2.55
CA LEU A 42 -2.20 6.10 2.73
C LEU A 42 -1.39 5.89 1.45
N PHE A 43 -2.04 5.79 0.30
CA PHE A 43 -1.38 5.63 -0.99
C PHE A 43 -0.44 6.81 -1.29
N GLU A 44 -0.93 8.04 -1.17
CA GLU A 44 -0.15 9.28 -1.37
C GLU A 44 1.08 9.30 -0.44
N LYS A 45 0.89 9.02 0.86
CA LYS A 45 1.98 8.93 1.84
C LYS A 45 3.01 7.86 1.49
N LEU A 46 2.59 6.71 0.98
CA LEU A 46 3.48 5.62 0.59
C LEU A 46 4.32 5.99 -0.64
N ILE A 47 3.71 6.56 -1.68
CA ILE A 47 4.43 6.93 -2.91
C ILE A 47 5.32 8.16 -2.72
N GLU A 48 4.96 9.06 -1.80
CA GLU A 48 5.76 10.23 -1.45
C GLU A 48 6.89 9.92 -0.45
N SER A 49 6.78 8.83 0.29
CA SER A 49 7.80 8.42 1.25
C SER A 49 9.14 8.16 0.56
N GLY A 50 10.12 9.02 0.87
CA GLY A 50 11.50 8.86 0.41
C GLY A 50 12.11 7.51 0.81
N GLN A 51 11.65 6.93 1.92
CA GLN A 51 12.06 5.59 2.36
C GLN A 51 11.57 4.50 1.40
N LEU A 52 10.36 4.62 0.83
CA LEU A 52 9.86 3.65 -0.15
C LEU A 52 10.58 3.78 -1.49
N LYS A 53 10.84 5.02 -1.95
CA LYS A 53 11.62 5.28 -3.16
C LYS A 53 13.04 4.71 -3.05
N GLN A 54 13.67 4.84 -1.89
CA GLN A 54 15.00 4.30 -1.65
C GLN A 54 14.98 2.76 -1.54
N ALA A 55 14.00 2.18 -0.82
CA ALA A 55 13.82 0.74 -0.76
C ALA A 55 13.43 0.10 -2.10
N LEU A 56 12.85 0.88 -3.03
CA LEU A 56 12.60 0.49 -4.41
C LEU A 56 13.85 0.56 -5.29
N ALA A 57 14.72 1.55 -5.08
CA ALA A 57 16.03 1.60 -5.73
C ALA A 57 16.89 0.37 -5.35
N ASP A 58 16.79 -0.07 -4.09
CA ASP A 58 17.48 -1.25 -3.57
C ASP A 58 16.75 -2.59 -3.84
N TYR A 59 15.59 -2.56 -4.52
CA TYR A 59 14.71 -3.71 -4.75
C TYR A 59 15.39 -4.88 -5.50
N ALA A 60 16.40 -4.59 -6.31
CA ALA A 60 17.21 -5.63 -6.96
C ALA A 60 17.97 -6.51 -5.96
N GLY A 61 18.27 -6.01 -4.76
CA GLY A 61 18.99 -6.73 -3.71
C GLY A 61 18.10 -7.39 -2.65
N ASN A 62 16.87 -6.89 -2.39
CA ASN A 62 16.06 -7.43 -1.29
C ASN A 62 14.53 -7.26 -1.44
N ARG A 63 13.98 -7.80 -2.54
CA ARG A 63 12.54 -7.79 -2.87
C ARG A 63 11.60 -8.11 -1.69
N TYR A 64 11.94 -9.10 -0.87
CA TYR A 64 11.07 -9.56 0.23
C TYR A 64 10.92 -8.49 1.32
N LYS A 65 12.02 -7.79 1.68
CA LYS A 65 11.99 -6.75 2.71
C LYS A 65 11.20 -5.52 2.30
N THR A 66 11.35 -5.05 1.07
CA THR A 66 10.60 -3.89 0.56
C THR A 66 9.09 -4.17 0.59
N TRP A 67 8.70 -5.38 0.23
CA TRP A 67 7.30 -5.79 0.26
C TRP A 67 6.75 -5.92 1.69
N GLU A 68 7.52 -6.51 2.62
CA GLU A 68 7.12 -6.65 4.02
C GLU A 68 6.95 -5.29 4.70
N GLN A 69 7.81 -4.31 4.38
CA GLN A 69 7.69 -2.94 4.86
C GLN A 69 6.38 -2.27 4.40
N ILE A 70 6.04 -2.40 3.11
CA ILE A 70 4.79 -1.83 2.56
C ILE A 70 3.57 -2.50 3.20
N ALA A 71 3.58 -3.84 3.28
CA ALA A 71 2.50 -4.60 3.92
C ALA A 71 2.31 -4.19 5.40
N THR A 72 3.41 -3.99 6.13
CA THR A 72 3.38 -3.54 7.53
C THR A 72 2.81 -2.13 7.66
N LEU A 73 3.16 -1.21 6.77
CA LEU A 73 2.64 0.16 6.77
C LEU A 73 1.13 0.18 6.48
N ILE A 74 0.67 -0.60 5.50
CA ILE A 74 -0.76 -0.74 5.19
C ILE A 74 -1.51 -1.32 6.39
N ALA A 75 -1.00 -2.39 6.99
CA ALA A 75 -1.61 -3.03 8.15
C ALA A 75 -1.70 -2.07 9.35
N LYS A 76 -0.63 -1.30 9.61
CA LYS A 76 -0.58 -0.34 10.71
C LYS A 76 -1.61 0.77 10.53
N GLU A 77 -1.72 1.34 9.35
CA GLU A 77 -2.63 2.47 9.09
C GLU A 77 -4.09 2.01 9.03
N GLN A 78 -4.38 0.81 8.50
CA GLN A 78 -5.73 0.21 8.53
C GLN A 78 -6.19 -0.19 9.94
N HIS A 79 -5.26 -0.55 10.84
CA HIS A 79 -5.57 -0.78 12.26
C HIS A 79 -5.67 0.50 13.08
N ASN A 80 -5.14 1.62 12.58
CA ASN A 80 -5.13 2.90 13.28
C ASN A 80 -6.25 3.84 12.81
N SER A 81 -7.10 3.39 11.87
CA SER A 81 -8.42 3.98 11.67
C SER A 81 -9.19 3.84 12.99
N PRO A 82 -9.61 4.93 13.63
CA PRO A 82 -10.40 4.85 14.85
C PRO A 82 -11.71 4.18 14.49
N ALA A 83 -11.80 2.87 14.78
CA ALA A 83 -13.07 2.22 14.99
C ALA A 83 -13.86 3.13 15.92
N SER A 84 -14.98 3.62 15.39
CA SER A 84 -16.09 4.27 16.06
C SER A 84 -15.86 4.50 17.55
N ASN A 85 -15.61 5.74 17.94
CA ASN A 85 -15.93 6.17 19.29
C ASN A 85 -17.44 5.91 19.46
N PRO A 86 -17.90 4.90 20.23
CA PRO A 86 -19.28 4.91 20.64
C PRO A 86 -19.32 6.00 21.71
N LEU A 87 -19.85 7.17 21.34
CA LEU A 87 -20.22 8.19 22.29
C LEU A 87 -21.00 7.53 23.43
N ASN A 88 -20.38 7.48 24.62
CA ASN A 88 -21.04 7.25 25.89
C ASN A 88 -20.29 8.02 26.97
#